data_AF-A0A7V6N7Z2-F1
#
_entry.id   AF-A0A7V6N7Z2-F1
#
_cell.length_a   1.000
_cell.length_b   1.000
_cell.length_c   1.000
_cell.angle_alpha   90.00
_cell.angle_beta   90.00
_cell.angle_gamma   90.00
#
_symmetry.space_group_name_H-M   'P 1'
#
loop_
_entity.id
_entity.type
_entity.pdbx_description
1 polymer ?
#
loop_
_entity_poly.entity_id
_entity_poly.type
_entity_poly.pdbx_seq_one_letter_code
_entity_poly.pdbx_strand_id
1 'polypeptide(L)'
;MSMFCYQCQETARNLGCTVRGVCGKQDSLANLMDLLIYSLRGLAWVSHKLNENGKYYPEDSIFAMQGLFTTITNANWSEDVITALIDKTIELRDIRKKELCEIIKDEAICKAFPEAVHFEISKDEYADFAAKVGVLKTENEDVRSLRETITYGLKGIGAYGD
;
A
#
# COMPACT_ATOMS: atom_id res chain seq x y z
N MET A 1 -18.69 0.89 8.66
CA MET A 1 -17.43 1.25 9.37
C MET A 1 -16.76 2.29 8.51
N SER A 2 -16.23 3.37 9.08
CA SER A 2 -15.58 4.42 8.26
C SER A 2 -14.08 4.16 8.05
N MET A 3 -13.48 3.30 8.88
CA MET A 3 -12.11 2.79 8.74
C MET A 3 -11.99 1.37 9.31
N PHE A 4 -10.84 0.72 9.13
CA PHE A 4 -10.43 -0.44 9.93
C PHE A 4 -8.92 -0.44 10.14
N CYS A 5 -8.45 -0.36 11.39
CA CYS A 5 -7.02 -0.44 11.69
C CYS A 5 -6.78 -1.18 13.01
N TYR A 6 -5.84 -2.12 13.01
CA TYR A 6 -5.51 -2.94 14.19
C TYR A 6 -4.01 -3.18 14.39
N GLN A 7 -3.16 -2.31 13.83
CA GLN A 7 -1.70 -2.54 13.82
C GLN A 7 -1.00 -2.29 15.15
N CYS A 8 -1.63 -1.64 16.13
CA CYS A 8 -1.02 -1.31 17.42
C CYS A 8 -1.70 -2.01 18.59
N GLN A 9 -0.95 -2.14 19.69
CA GLN A 9 -1.40 -2.80 20.91
C GLN A 9 -2.64 -2.12 21.55
N GLU A 10 -2.77 -0.81 21.38
CA GLU A 10 -3.88 -0.01 21.94
C GLU A 10 -5.16 -0.05 21.09
N THR A 11 -5.23 -0.90 20.05
CA THR A 11 -6.39 -0.96 19.16
C THR A 11 -7.70 -1.20 19.92
N ALA A 12 -8.79 -0.59 19.45
CA ALA A 12 -10.06 -0.59 20.17
C ALA A 12 -10.55 -2.01 20.45
N ARG A 13 -10.83 -2.29 21.73
CA ARG A 13 -11.27 -3.59 22.27
C ARG A 13 -10.34 -4.75 21.94
N ASN A 14 -9.09 -4.49 21.58
CA ASN A 14 -8.16 -5.50 21.05
C ASN A 14 -8.71 -6.22 19.80
N LEU A 15 -9.55 -5.52 19.01
CA LEU A 15 -10.17 -6.05 17.78
C LEU A 15 -9.84 -5.17 16.57
N GLY A 16 -10.02 -3.85 16.68
CA GLY A 16 -9.86 -2.94 15.56
C GLY A 16 -10.55 -1.60 15.78
N CYS A 17 -9.88 -0.51 15.42
CA CYS A 17 -10.47 0.83 15.35
C CYS A 17 -11.33 0.96 14.08
N THR A 18 -12.62 1.28 14.25
CA THR A 18 -13.61 1.27 13.14
C THR A 18 -14.29 2.61 12.83
N VAL A 19 -14.01 3.64 13.64
CA VAL A 19 -14.56 5.00 13.52
C VAL A 19 -13.44 6.03 13.61
N ARG A 20 -12.63 5.92 14.66
CA ARG A 20 -11.41 6.72 14.87
C ARG A 20 -10.38 5.86 15.59
N GLY A 21 -9.11 6.05 15.29
CA GLY A 21 -8.00 5.43 15.99
C GLY A 21 -7.93 5.86 17.46
N VAL A 22 -7.59 4.94 18.37
CA VAL A 22 -7.29 5.28 19.78
C VAL A 22 -6.11 6.26 19.86
N CYS A 23 -5.14 6.13 18.95
CA CYS A 23 -4.05 7.09 18.77
C CYS A 23 -4.48 8.48 18.26
N GLY A 24 -5.75 8.66 17.88
CA GLY A 24 -6.29 9.91 17.36
C GLY A 24 -6.50 9.95 15.84
N LYS A 25 -6.07 8.92 15.09
CA LYS A 25 -6.15 8.85 13.61
C LYS A 25 -7.58 8.92 13.11
N GLN A 26 -7.84 9.92 12.28
CA GLN A 26 -9.12 10.06 11.58
C GLN A 26 -9.27 8.95 10.53
N ASP A 27 -10.51 8.64 10.19
CA ASP A 27 -10.85 7.64 9.19
C ASP A 27 -10.33 8.00 7.80
N SER A 28 -10.44 9.27 7.39
CA SER A 28 -9.87 9.80 6.14
C SER A 28 -8.38 9.46 6.00
N LEU A 29 -7.56 9.82 7.01
CA LEU A 29 -6.14 9.50 7.02
C LEU A 29 -5.87 8.00 7.08
N ALA A 30 -6.65 7.22 7.83
CA ALA A 30 -6.50 5.77 7.89
C ALA A 30 -6.73 5.12 6.52
N ASN A 31 -7.78 5.55 5.81
CA ASN A 31 -8.11 5.04 4.49
C ASN A 31 -7.04 5.46 3.46
N LEU A 32 -6.53 6.68 3.51
CA LEU A 32 -5.40 7.09 2.66
C LEU A 32 -4.15 6.25 2.91
N MET A 33 -3.84 5.91 4.17
CA MET A 33 -2.73 4.99 4.48
C MET A 33 -2.97 3.59 3.88
N ASP A 34 -4.20 3.09 3.90
CA ASP A 34 -4.56 1.82 3.26
C ASP A 34 -4.38 1.88 1.74
N LEU A 35 -4.78 2.99 1.10
CA LEU A 35 -4.54 3.23 -0.33
C LEU A 35 -3.04 3.28 -0.65
N LEU A 36 -2.24 3.97 0.17
CA LEU A 36 -0.78 4.00 -0.01
C LEU A 36 -0.19 2.58 0.03
N ILE A 37 -0.58 1.76 1.02
CA ILE A 37 -0.13 0.36 1.11
C ILE A 37 -0.59 -0.45 -0.10
N TYR A 38 -1.81 -0.25 -0.58
CA TYR A 38 -2.32 -0.90 -1.77
C TYR A 38 -1.53 -0.54 -3.04
N SER A 39 -1.24 0.75 -3.24
CA SER A 39 -0.41 1.25 -4.32
C SER A 39 1.01 0.67 -4.25
N LEU A 40 1.60 0.64 -3.05
CA LEU A 40 2.94 0.08 -2.83
C LEU A 40 3.01 -1.41 -3.15
N ARG A 41 1.95 -2.19 -2.90
CA ARG A 41 1.86 -3.59 -3.35
C ARG A 41 1.93 -3.70 -4.87
N GLY A 42 1.30 -2.78 -5.60
CA GLY A 42 1.38 -2.68 -7.05
C GLY A 42 2.80 -2.42 -7.55
N LEU A 43 3.44 -1.38 -7.00
CA LEU A 43 4.85 -1.05 -7.30
C LEU A 43 5.79 -2.21 -6.97
N ALA A 44 5.69 -2.77 -5.76
CA ALA A 44 6.54 -3.88 -5.32
C ALA A 44 6.40 -5.10 -6.24
N TRP A 45 5.20 -5.41 -6.71
CA TRP A 45 4.98 -6.51 -7.64
C TRP A 45 5.70 -6.29 -8.97
N VAL A 46 5.55 -5.11 -9.59
CA VAL A 46 6.21 -4.83 -10.88
C VAL A 46 7.73 -4.72 -10.73
N SER A 47 8.24 -4.07 -9.68
CA SER A 47 9.68 -3.97 -9.43
C SER A 47 10.30 -5.35 -9.13
N HIS A 48 9.57 -6.24 -8.45
CA HIS A 48 10.02 -7.62 -8.25
C HIS A 48 10.10 -8.40 -9.57
N LYS A 49 9.09 -8.27 -10.46
CA LYS A 49 9.10 -8.90 -11.78
C LYS A 49 10.17 -8.33 -12.71
N LEU A 50 10.46 -7.04 -12.64
CA LEU A 50 11.60 -6.44 -13.34
C LEU A 50 12.93 -7.02 -12.85
N ASN A 51 13.07 -7.20 -11.53
CA ASN A 51 14.27 -7.79 -10.95
C ASN A 51 14.50 -9.24 -11.43
N GLU A 52 13.43 -10.05 -11.52
CA GLU A 52 13.50 -11.40 -12.13
C GLU A 52 13.96 -11.36 -13.60
N ASN A 53 13.80 -10.22 -14.29
CA ASN A 53 14.25 -9.96 -15.65
C ASN A 53 15.57 -9.15 -15.71
N GLY A 54 16.33 -9.11 -14.61
CA GLY A 54 17.65 -8.47 -14.55
C GLY A 54 17.63 -6.94 -14.45
N LYS A 55 16.47 -6.34 -14.15
CA LYS A 55 16.34 -4.89 -13.95
C LYS A 55 15.96 -4.56 -12.52
N TYR A 56 16.90 -4.00 -11.77
CA TYR A 56 16.70 -3.61 -10.37
C TYR A 56 16.81 -2.10 -10.21
N TYR A 57 15.86 -1.53 -9.45
CA TYR A 57 15.76 -0.12 -9.14
C TYR A 57 15.84 0.07 -7.62
N PRO A 58 17.03 0.36 -7.07
CA PRO A 58 17.20 0.60 -5.63
C PRO A 58 16.32 1.73 -5.10
N GLU A 59 16.06 2.75 -5.92
CA GLU A 59 15.23 3.89 -5.58
C GLU A 59 13.78 3.50 -5.28
N ASP A 60 13.21 2.52 -6.01
CA ASP A 60 11.88 2.00 -5.73
C ASP A 60 11.84 1.29 -4.37
N SER A 61 12.94 0.61 -4.01
CA SER A 61 13.05 -0.11 -2.74
C SER A 61 13.13 0.85 -1.55
N ILE A 62 13.95 1.90 -1.66
CA ILE A 62 14.05 2.96 -0.64
C ILE A 62 12.71 3.69 -0.51
N PHE A 63 12.09 4.06 -1.64
CA PHE A 63 10.79 4.72 -1.64
C PHE A 63 9.70 3.86 -0.98
N ALA A 64 9.70 2.54 -1.24
CA ALA A 64 8.77 1.63 -0.59
C ALA A 64 8.99 1.54 0.93
N MET A 65 10.24 1.51 1.40
CA MET A 65 10.56 1.53 2.83
C MET A 65 10.06 2.83 3.50
N GLN A 66 10.28 3.98 2.88
CA GLN A 66 9.79 5.29 3.34
C GLN A 66 8.26 5.35 3.39
N GLY A 67 7.60 4.86 2.34
CA GLY A 67 6.14 4.78 2.27
C GLY A 67 5.57 3.87 3.36
N LEU A 68 6.19 2.72 3.61
CA LEU A 68 5.82 1.81 4.70
C LEU A 68 5.99 2.48 6.07
N PHE A 69 7.14 3.09 6.34
CA PHE A 69 7.45 3.77 7.59
C PHE A 69 6.45 4.90 7.87
N THR A 70 6.09 5.69 6.86
CA THR A 70 5.11 6.78 6.99
C THR A 70 3.75 6.31 7.54
N THR A 71 3.40 5.03 7.38
CA THR A 71 2.14 4.45 7.88
C THR A 71 2.25 3.78 9.27
N ILE A 72 3.41 3.84 9.93
CA ILE A 72 3.58 3.38 11.31
C ILE A 72 2.75 4.26 12.26
N THR A 73 2.29 3.67 13.35
CA THR A 73 1.53 4.37 14.39
C THR A 73 2.31 5.58 14.91
N ASN A 74 1.67 6.75 14.91
CA ASN A 74 2.24 8.04 15.32
C ASN A 74 3.38 8.58 14.45
N ALA A 75 3.62 8.03 13.25
CA ALA A 75 4.67 8.50 12.35
C ALA A 75 4.29 9.76 11.55
N ASN A 76 3.09 9.79 10.94
CA ASN A 76 2.66 10.91 10.11
C ASN A 76 1.15 11.14 10.20
N TRP A 77 0.75 12.42 10.27
CA TRP A 77 -0.64 12.87 10.43
C TRP A 77 -1.14 13.74 9.25
N SER A 78 -0.30 14.00 8.25
CA SER A 78 -0.60 14.88 7.12
C SER A 78 -1.19 14.08 5.95
N GLU A 79 -2.47 14.31 5.66
CA GLU A 79 -3.14 13.72 4.49
C GLU A 79 -2.50 14.16 3.17
N ASP A 80 -2.01 15.40 3.08
CA ASP A 80 -1.31 15.91 1.90
C ASP A 80 -0.03 15.10 1.60
N VAL A 81 0.73 14.75 2.64
CA VAL A 81 1.94 13.92 2.49
C VAL A 81 1.57 12.51 2.03
N ILE A 82 0.55 11.89 2.65
CA ILE A 82 0.10 10.55 2.22
C ILE A 82 -0.41 10.58 0.78
N THR A 83 -1.16 11.62 0.41
CA THR A 83 -1.69 11.80 -0.96
C THR A 83 -0.57 11.95 -1.98
N ALA A 84 0.45 12.76 -1.69
CA ALA A 84 1.62 12.91 -2.56
C ALA A 84 2.41 11.60 -2.71
N LEU A 85 2.50 10.79 -1.65
CA LEU A 85 3.12 9.46 -1.72
C LEU A 85 2.30 8.50 -2.58
N ILE A 86 0.97 8.54 -2.51
CA ILE A 86 0.09 7.73 -3.38
C ILE A 86 0.31 8.13 -4.84
N ASP A 87 0.29 9.42 -5.16
CA ASP A 87 0.55 9.94 -6.51
C ASP A 87 1.87 9.39 -7.05
N LYS A 88 2.94 9.53 -6.27
CA LYS A 88 4.27 9.11 -6.68
C LYS A 88 4.38 7.59 -6.84
N THR A 89 3.70 6.84 -5.98
CA THR A 89 3.67 5.38 -6.06
C THR A 89 2.99 4.92 -7.36
N ILE A 90 1.86 5.53 -7.72
CA ILE A 90 1.12 5.23 -8.95
C ILE A 90 1.97 5.57 -10.18
N GLU A 91 2.61 6.75 -10.19
CA GLU A 91 3.52 7.15 -11.27
C GLU A 91 4.65 6.15 -11.48
N LEU A 92 5.36 5.77 -10.40
CA LEU A 92 6.44 4.79 -10.47
C LEU A 92 5.93 3.42 -10.94
N ARG A 93 4.82 2.95 -10.38
CA ARG A 93 4.19 1.68 -10.76
C ARG A 93 3.90 1.65 -12.24
N ASP A 94 3.36 2.72 -12.82
CA ASP A 94 2.97 2.77 -14.23
C ASP A 94 4.19 2.82 -15.17
N ILE A 95 5.24 3.56 -14.77
CA ILE A 95 6.54 3.53 -15.46
C ILE A 95 7.11 2.11 -15.48
N ARG A 96 7.16 1.44 -14.33
CA ARG A 96 7.71 0.08 -14.19
C ARG A 96 6.85 -0.96 -14.91
N LYS A 97 5.53 -0.84 -14.84
CA LYS A 97 4.58 -1.72 -15.56
C LYS A 97 4.79 -1.65 -17.07
N LYS A 98 4.91 -0.42 -17.61
CA LYS A 98 5.16 -0.22 -19.04
C LYS A 98 6.47 -0.88 -19.47
N GLU A 99 7.54 -0.65 -18.71
CA GLU A 99 8.85 -1.26 -18.97
C GLU A 99 8.80 -2.79 -18.92
N LEU A 100 8.12 -3.37 -17.92
CA LEU A 100 7.97 -4.82 -17.80
C LEU A 100 7.24 -5.41 -19.01
N CYS A 101 6.21 -4.73 -19.51
CA CYS A 101 5.47 -5.15 -20.69
C CYS A 101 6.31 -5.08 -21.99
N GLU A 102 7.20 -4.09 -22.10
CA GLU A 102 8.14 -4.00 -23.22
C GLU A 102 9.17 -5.15 -23.24
N ILE A 103 9.49 -5.72 -22.07
CA ILE A 103 10.36 -6.90 -21.93
C ILE A 103 9.60 -8.18 -22.28
N ILE A 104 8.40 -8.36 -21.70
CA ILE A 104 7.60 -9.58 -21.87
C ILE A 104 7.09 -9.73 -23.31
N LYS A 105 6.71 -8.62 -23.95
CA LYS A 105 6.18 -8.58 -25.33
C LYS A 105 4.98 -9.50 -25.58
N ASP A 106 4.19 -9.75 -24.54
CA ASP A 106 2.94 -10.49 -24.57
C ASP A 106 1.86 -9.71 -23.83
N GLU A 107 0.90 -9.20 -24.59
CA GLU A 107 -0.20 -8.37 -24.08
C GLU A 107 -1.15 -9.18 -23.18
N ALA A 108 -1.32 -10.48 -23.42
CA ALA A 108 -2.19 -11.33 -22.60
C ALA A 108 -1.60 -11.50 -21.20
N ILE A 109 -0.28 -11.67 -21.09
CA ILE A 109 0.42 -11.73 -19.81
C ILE A 109 0.31 -10.38 -19.09
N CYS A 110 0.54 -9.27 -19.80
CA CYS A 110 0.43 -7.93 -19.23
C CYS A 110 -0.96 -7.59 -18.69
N LYS A 111 -2.02 -8.10 -19.32
CA LYS A 111 -3.41 -7.93 -18.85
C LYS A 111 -3.76 -8.80 -17.65
N ALA A 112 -2.95 -9.82 -17.36
CA ALA A 112 -3.16 -10.76 -16.27
C ALA A 112 -2.45 -10.37 -14.97
N PHE A 113 -1.79 -9.21 -14.89
CA PHE A 113 -1.16 -8.76 -13.66
C PHE A 113 -2.21 -8.48 -12.56
N PRO A 114 -1.81 -8.46 -11.28
CA PRO A 114 -2.74 -8.21 -10.19
C PRO A 114 -3.44 -6.85 -10.30
N GLU A 115 -4.65 -6.74 -9.74
CA GLU A 115 -5.45 -5.50 -9.72
C GLU A 115 -4.68 -4.27 -9.20
N ALA A 116 -3.80 -4.45 -8.21
CA ALA A 116 -2.95 -3.38 -7.67
C ALA A 116 -1.99 -2.75 -8.70
N VAL A 117 -1.71 -3.46 -9.81
CA VAL A 117 -0.90 -2.99 -10.94
C VAL A 117 -1.73 -2.24 -11.99
N HIS A 118 -3.05 -2.43 -11.98
CA HIS A 118 -3.94 -1.95 -13.05
C HIS A 118 -4.86 -0.82 -12.66
N PHE A 119 -5.12 -0.58 -11.38
CA PHE A 119 -6.08 0.45 -11.00
C PHE A 119 -5.63 1.83 -11.48
N GLU A 120 -6.54 2.55 -12.10
CA GLU A 120 -6.38 3.91 -12.58
C GLU A 120 -7.45 4.73 -11.88
N ILE A 121 -7.02 5.68 -11.05
CA ILE A 121 -7.90 6.55 -10.27
C ILE A 121 -7.33 7.97 -10.26
N SER A 122 -8.20 8.97 -10.32
CA SER A 122 -7.84 10.37 -10.08
C SER A 122 -7.94 10.73 -8.60
N LYS A 123 -7.38 11.87 -8.20
CA LYS A 123 -7.33 12.31 -6.79
C LYS A 123 -8.71 12.42 -6.14
N ASP A 124 -9.71 12.84 -6.89
CA ASP A 124 -11.10 12.95 -6.45
C ASP A 124 -11.73 11.58 -6.14
N GLU A 125 -11.19 10.49 -6.68
CA GLU A 125 -11.66 9.11 -6.42
C GLU A 125 -10.94 8.45 -5.24
N TYR A 126 -9.90 9.08 -4.67
CA TYR A 126 -9.05 8.46 -3.64
C TYR A 126 -9.86 8.03 -2.42
N ALA A 127 -10.77 8.87 -1.93
CA ALA A 127 -11.58 8.56 -0.75
C ALA A 127 -12.45 7.30 -0.97
N ASP A 128 -13.11 7.20 -2.12
CA ASP A 128 -14.01 6.10 -2.46
C ASP A 128 -13.25 4.80 -2.73
N PHE A 129 -12.08 4.88 -3.35
CA PHE A 129 -11.25 3.72 -3.62
C PHE A 129 -10.55 3.21 -2.36
N ALA A 130 -10.02 4.12 -1.53
CA ALA A 130 -9.38 3.82 -0.26
C ALA A 130 -10.27 3.01 0.68
N ALA A 131 -11.56 3.34 0.75
CA ALA A 131 -12.54 2.61 1.56
C ALA A 131 -12.73 1.13 1.15
N LYS A 132 -12.27 0.73 -0.04
CA LYS A 132 -12.45 -0.61 -0.61
C LYS A 132 -11.19 -1.47 -0.57
N VAL A 133 -10.02 -0.89 -0.29
CA VAL A 133 -8.71 -1.58 -0.42
C VAL A 133 -7.96 -1.78 0.88
N GLY A 134 -8.57 -1.42 2.01
CA GLY A 134 -8.02 -1.65 3.34
C GLY A 134 -7.98 -3.11 3.77
N VAL A 135 -7.64 -3.31 5.04
CA VAL A 135 -7.41 -4.62 5.68
C VAL A 135 -8.55 -5.63 5.42
N LEU A 136 -9.80 -5.16 5.48
CA LEU A 136 -10.99 -6.00 5.32
C LEU A 136 -11.28 -6.44 3.88
N LYS A 137 -10.53 -5.95 2.87
CA LYS A 137 -10.58 -6.50 1.50
C LYS A 137 -10.25 -7.99 1.47
N THR A 138 -9.44 -8.48 2.41
CA THR A 138 -9.22 -9.92 2.58
C THR A 138 -10.31 -10.51 3.48
N GLU A 139 -11.24 -11.26 2.90
CA GLU A 139 -12.40 -11.82 3.63
C GLU A 139 -12.01 -12.92 4.63
N ASN A 140 -11.20 -13.89 4.19
CA ASN A 140 -10.73 -14.99 5.03
C ASN A 140 -9.84 -14.47 6.16
N GLU A 141 -10.22 -14.76 7.40
CA GLU A 141 -9.57 -14.24 8.60
C GLU A 141 -8.13 -14.71 8.77
N ASP A 142 -7.83 -15.98 8.50
CA ASP A 142 -6.48 -16.53 8.63
C ASP A 142 -5.53 -15.92 7.60
N VAL A 143 -6.01 -15.79 6.36
CA VAL A 143 -5.24 -15.14 5.29
C VAL A 143 -5.01 -13.67 5.62
N ARG A 144 -6.04 -12.97 6.13
CA ARG A 144 -5.93 -11.58 6.57
C ARG A 144 -4.91 -11.44 7.71
N SER A 145 -5.00 -12.31 8.72
CA SER A 145 -4.07 -12.35 9.85
C SER A 145 -2.61 -12.47 9.40
N LEU A 146 -2.31 -13.44 8.53
CA LEU A 146 -0.94 -13.65 8.02
C LEU A 146 -0.46 -12.48 7.15
N ARG A 147 -1.30 -11.97 6.25
CA ARG A 147 -0.96 -10.84 5.37
C ARG A 147 -0.63 -9.57 6.15
N GLU A 148 -1.45 -9.26 7.14
CA GLU A 148 -1.27 -8.06 7.94
C GLU A 148 -0.11 -8.21 8.93
N THR A 149 0.11 -9.40 9.50
CA THR A 149 1.32 -9.69 10.30
C THR A 149 2.59 -9.43 9.50
N ILE A 150 2.66 -9.93 8.25
CA ILE A 150 3.79 -9.67 7.36
C ILE A 150 3.90 -8.18 7.04
N THR A 151 2.78 -7.54 6.68
CA THR A 151 2.77 -6.11 6.34
C THR A 151 3.29 -5.27 7.50
N TYR A 152 2.87 -5.53 8.74
CA TYR A 152 3.29 -4.77 9.92
C TYR A 152 4.75 -5.04 10.30
N GLY A 153 5.22 -6.29 10.15
CA GLY A 153 6.63 -6.61 10.27
C GLY A 153 7.49 -5.85 9.24
N LEU A 154 7.05 -5.82 7.97
CA LEU A 154 7.74 -5.10 6.90
C LEU A 154 7.77 -3.59 7.13
N LYS A 155 6.74 -3.00 7.73
CA LYS A 155 6.78 -1.58 8.15
C LYS A 155 7.90 -1.33 9.16
N GLY A 156 8.00 -2.19 10.18
CA GLY A 156 9.07 -2.10 11.18
C GLY A 156 10.46 -2.27 10.58
N ILE A 157 10.65 -3.22 9.65
CA ILE A 157 11.92 -3.40 8.93
C ILE A 157 12.23 -2.17 8.06
N GLY A 158 11.24 -1.64 7.34
CA GLY A 158 11.38 -0.45 6.50
C GLY A 158 11.86 0.77 7.31
N ALA A 159 11.39 0.93 8.55
CA ALA A 159 11.84 2.03 9.41
C ALA A 159 13.31 1.92 9.87
N TYR A 160 13.90 0.71 9.87
CA TYR A 160 15.32 0.52 10.17
C TYR A 160 16.21 0.49 8.92
N GLY A 161 15.61 0.35 7.73
CA GLY A 161 16.30 0.28 6.45
C GLY A 161 16.30 1.58 5.64
N ASP A 162 15.39 2.50 5.94
CA ASP A 162 15.42 3.90 5.49
C ASP A 162 16.56 4.69 6.18
#